data_AF-A0A965QW84-F1
#
_entry.id   AF-A0A965QW84-F1
#
_cell.length_a   1.000
_cell.length_b   1.000
_cell.length_c   1.000
_cell.angle_alpha   90.00
_cell.angle_beta   90.00
_cell.angle_gamma   90.00
#
_symmetry.space_group_name_H-M   'P 1'
#
loop_
_entity.id
_entity.type
_entity.pdbx_description
1 polymer ?
#
loop_
_entity_poly.entity_id
_entity_poly.type
_entity_poly.pdbx_seq_one_letter_code
_entity_poly.pdbx_strand_id
1 'polypeptide(L)'
;MKRTLDPTAEKALSINLDGGLYGTLAEIGAGQEVARWFFAVGGAAGSVAKTMSAYDMTVSDAVYGKAARYVSCERVEEMLDHEYPLLRERLDAARGDRTRFFAFADTASARSFAGG
;
A
#
# COMPACT_ATOMS: atom_id res chain seq x y z
N MET A 1 -31.09 0.27 -15.86
CA MET A 1 -30.19 1.33 -15.37
C MET A 1 -28.80 0.71 -15.24
N LYS A 2 -27.87 0.97 -16.17
CA LYS A 2 -26.47 0.52 -16.00
C LYS A 2 -25.85 1.44 -14.95
N ARG A 3 -25.59 0.93 -13.74
CA ARG A 3 -24.74 1.64 -12.78
C ARG A 3 -23.38 1.79 -13.47
N THR A 4 -23.01 3.01 -13.84
CA THR A 4 -21.60 3.30 -14.14
C THR A 4 -20.87 3.05 -12.83
N LEU A 5 -20.16 1.92 -12.75
CA LEU A 5 -19.36 1.58 -11.59
C LEU A 5 -18.20 2.57 -11.52
N ASP A 6 -17.80 2.94 -10.30
CA ASP A 6 -16.64 3.81 -10.09
C ASP A 6 -15.39 3.14 -10.70
N PRO A 7 -14.67 3.79 -11.63
CA PRO A 7 -13.50 3.20 -12.30
C PRO A 7 -12.42 2.75 -11.31
N THR A 8 -12.29 3.44 -10.16
CA THR A 8 -11.35 3.09 -9.09
C THR A 8 -11.79 1.81 -8.41
N ALA A 9 -13.09 1.67 -8.13
CA ALA A 9 -13.66 0.47 -7.54
C ALA A 9 -13.54 -0.72 -8.51
N GLU A 10 -13.79 -0.51 -9.80
CA GLU A 10 -13.61 -1.55 -10.82
C GLU A 10 -12.14 -2.03 -10.89
N LYS A 11 -11.18 -1.09 -10.85
CA LYS A 11 -9.75 -1.42 -10.85
C LYS A 11 -9.31 -2.13 -9.57
N ALA A 12 -9.76 -1.67 -8.40
CA ALA A 12 -9.43 -2.34 -7.14
C ALA A 12 -10.01 -3.76 -7.10
N LEU A 13 -11.25 -3.94 -7.58
CA LEU A 13 -11.88 -5.25 -7.65
C LEU A 13 -11.17 -6.18 -8.63
N SER A 14 -10.75 -5.69 -9.80
CA SER A 14 -10.04 -6.51 -10.78
C SER A 14 -8.69 -7.01 -10.24
N ILE A 15 -7.97 -6.18 -9.49
CA ILE A 15 -6.74 -6.60 -8.80
C ILE A 15 -7.04 -7.64 -7.71
N ASN A 16 -8.11 -7.44 -6.92
CA ASN A 16 -8.51 -8.38 -5.87
C ASN A 16 -8.90 -9.77 -6.40
N LEU A 17 -9.42 -9.84 -7.62
CA LEU A 17 -9.84 -11.09 -8.24
C LEU A 17 -8.72 -11.76 -9.06
N ASP A 18 -7.58 -11.09 -9.28
CA ASP A 18 -6.41 -11.71 -9.92
C ASP A 18 -5.64 -12.57 -8.90
N GLY A 19 -5.91 -13.88 -8.91
CA GLY A 19 -5.25 -14.85 -8.03
C GLY A 19 -3.73 -15.00 -8.26
N GLY A 20 -3.17 -14.36 -9.29
CA GLY A 20 -1.74 -14.27 -9.55
C GLY A 20 -1.09 -13.01 -8.99
N LEU A 21 -1.83 -12.09 -8.36
CA LEU A 21 -1.29 -10.88 -7.71
C LEU A 21 -1.42 -10.99 -6.20
N TYR A 22 -0.33 -10.71 -5.48
CA TYR A 22 -0.38 -10.63 -4.01
C TYR A 22 0.66 -9.65 -3.49
N GLY A 23 0.30 -8.71 -2.64
CA GLY A 23 1.23 -7.64 -2.32
C GLY A 23 0.93 -6.84 -1.07
N THR A 24 1.78 -5.85 -0.84
CA THR A 24 1.66 -4.91 0.28
C THR A 24 1.27 -3.52 -0.20
N LEU A 25 0.54 -2.80 0.66
CA LEU A 25 0.20 -1.39 0.49
C LEU A 25 0.76 -0.62 1.69
N ALA A 26 1.66 0.32 1.46
CA ALA A 26 2.27 1.14 2.50
C ALA A 26 1.98 2.62 2.24
N GLU A 27 1.29 3.29 3.14
CA GLU A 27 0.86 4.68 2.95
C GLU A 27 1.32 5.51 4.16
N ILE A 28 2.07 6.58 3.93
CA ILE A 28 2.58 7.46 5.00
C ILE A 28 2.05 8.88 4.85
N GLY A 29 1.66 9.47 5.98
CA GLY A 29 1.11 10.81 6.03
C GLY A 29 -0.37 10.84 5.65
N ALA A 30 -0.78 11.93 5.02
CA ALA A 30 -2.19 12.21 4.74
C ALA A 30 -2.75 11.42 3.56
N GLY A 31 -4.06 11.24 3.51
CA GLY A 31 -4.75 10.74 2.30
C GLY A 31 -4.65 9.23 2.07
N GLN A 32 -4.38 8.44 3.12
CA GLN A 32 -4.31 6.97 3.11
C GLN A 32 -5.65 6.34 2.68
N GLU A 33 -5.81 6.12 1.38
CA GLU A 33 -7.08 5.74 0.75
C GLU A 33 -6.93 4.54 -0.18
N VAL A 34 -5.71 4.16 -0.57
CA VAL A 34 -5.48 3.07 -1.52
C VAL A 34 -5.91 1.75 -0.89
N ALA A 35 -5.45 1.43 0.32
CA ALA A 35 -5.90 0.24 1.04
C ALA A 35 -7.42 0.18 1.23
N ARG A 36 -8.05 1.34 1.51
CA ARG A 36 -9.49 1.44 1.69
C ARG A 36 -10.26 0.95 0.46
N TRP A 37 -9.81 1.29 -0.75
CA TRP A 37 -10.46 0.82 -1.98
C TRP A 37 -10.44 -0.70 -2.11
N PHE A 38 -9.29 -1.33 -1.82
CA PHE A 38 -9.14 -2.78 -1.89
C PHE A 38 -10.07 -3.46 -0.87
N PHE A 39 -10.21 -2.92 0.33
CA PHE A 39 -11.13 -3.47 1.34
C PHE A 39 -12.60 -3.26 0.98
N ALA A 40 -12.96 -2.06 0.49
CA ALA A 40 -14.35 -1.69 0.24
C ALA A 40 -15.02 -2.51 -0.87
N VAL A 41 -14.26 -2.92 -1.89
CA VAL A 41 -14.79 -3.68 -3.03
C VAL A 41 -14.86 -5.19 -2.77
N GLY A 42 -14.28 -5.68 -1.67
CA GLY A 42 -14.23 -7.10 -1.33
C GLY A 42 -13.17 -7.90 -2.10
N GLY A 43 -12.89 -9.13 -1.66
CA GLY A 43 -11.87 -10.00 -2.27
C GLY A 43 -10.41 -9.69 -1.88
N ALA A 44 -10.18 -8.68 -1.04
CA ALA A 44 -8.82 -8.25 -0.65
C ALA A 44 -7.95 -9.36 -0.05
N ALA A 45 -8.53 -10.37 0.60
CA ALA A 45 -7.77 -11.52 1.13
C ALA A 45 -7.02 -12.31 0.03
N GLY A 46 -7.48 -12.20 -1.23
CA GLY A 46 -6.86 -12.81 -2.41
C GLY A 46 -5.69 -12.05 -3.00
N SER A 47 -5.49 -10.78 -2.64
CA SER A 47 -4.51 -9.87 -3.27
C SER A 47 -3.66 -9.04 -2.29
N VAL A 48 -4.13 -8.81 -1.08
CA VAL A 48 -3.49 -7.97 -0.07
C VAL A 48 -2.91 -8.85 1.04
N ALA A 49 -1.58 -8.87 1.12
CA ALA A 49 -0.81 -9.55 2.15
C ALA A 49 -0.72 -8.75 3.45
N LYS A 50 -0.48 -7.44 3.31
CA LYS A 50 -0.25 -6.51 4.42
C LYS A 50 -0.60 -5.10 3.99
N THR A 51 -1.20 -4.33 4.89
CA THR A 51 -1.30 -2.88 4.77
C THR A 51 -0.54 -2.22 5.91
N MET A 52 0.24 -1.18 5.60
CA MET A 52 1.00 -0.41 6.58
C MET A 52 0.62 1.06 6.44
N SER A 53 0.25 1.68 7.57
CA SER A 53 -0.19 3.06 7.61
C SER A 53 0.49 3.78 8.77
N ALA A 54 1.16 4.90 8.50
CA ALA A 54 1.78 5.71 9.55
C ALA A 54 1.58 7.20 9.31
N TYR A 55 1.00 7.88 10.30
CA TYR A 55 0.97 9.35 10.37
C TYR A 55 2.10 9.91 11.22
N ASP A 56 2.50 9.16 12.25
CA ASP A 56 3.53 9.58 13.19
C ASP A 56 4.93 9.27 12.62
N MET A 57 5.81 10.27 12.68
CA MET A 57 7.18 10.17 12.17
C MET A 57 8.00 9.11 12.92
N THR A 58 7.79 8.95 14.23
CA THR A 58 8.50 7.96 15.06
C THR A 58 8.06 6.55 14.70
N VAL A 59 6.75 6.35 14.46
CA VAL A 59 6.22 5.06 14.00
C VAL A 59 6.76 4.72 12.61
N SER A 60 6.78 5.69 11.69
CA SER A 60 7.38 5.54 10.37
C SER A 60 8.87 5.16 10.47
N ASP A 61 9.63 5.86 11.32
CA ASP A 61 11.06 5.62 11.50
C ASP A 61 11.39 4.27 12.15
N ALA A 62 10.53 3.79 13.04
CA ALA A 62 10.69 2.48 13.66
C ALA A 62 10.56 1.33 12.64
N VAL A 63 9.88 1.57 11.51
CA VAL A 63 9.67 0.56 10.46
C VAL A 63 10.65 0.74 9.30
N TYR A 64 10.79 1.96 8.80
CA TYR A 64 11.54 2.25 7.57
C TYR A 64 12.89 2.93 7.81
N GLY A 65 13.22 3.26 9.06
CA GLY A 65 14.40 4.07 9.38
C GLY A 65 14.12 5.58 9.27
N LYS A 66 15.08 6.36 9.75
CA LYS A 66 15.01 7.83 9.75
C LYS A 66 15.23 8.37 8.34
N ALA A 67 14.41 9.35 7.94
CA ALA A 67 14.64 10.10 6.71
C ALA A 67 14.70 11.60 6.97
N ALA A 68 15.44 12.30 6.10
CA ALA A 68 15.51 13.77 6.14
C ALA A 68 14.17 14.43 5.78
N ARG A 69 13.38 13.80 4.89
CA ARG A 69 12.05 14.26 4.49
C ARG A 69 11.09 13.08 4.34
N TYR A 70 9.93 13.17 4.98
CA TYR A 70 8.94 12.09 5.02
C TYR A 70 7.96 12.10 3.84
N VAL A 71 7.91 13.20 3.10
CA VAL A 71 7.23 13.28 1.80
C VAL A 71 8.30 13.54 0.75
N SER A 72 8.80 12.46 0.16
CA SER A 72 9.93 12.49 -0.77
C SER A 72 9.98 11.19 -1.58
N CYS A 73 10.66 11.23 -2.74
CA CYS A 73 10.95 10.03 -3.53
C CYS A 73 11.79 9.04 -2.71
N GLU A 74 12.82 9.53 -2.03
CA GLU A 74 13.71 8.76 -1.16
C GLU A 74 12.92 7.96 -0.11
N ARG A 75 11.96 8.58 0.59
CA ARG A 75 11.13 7.87 1.56
C ARG A 75 10.28 6.76 0.92
N VAL A 76 9.73 7.01 -0.26
CA VAL A 76 8.96 5.98 -0.98
C VAL A 76 9.86 4.80 -1.39
N GLU A 77 11.08 5.08 -1.84
CA GLU A 77 12.08 4.06 -2.17
C GLU A 77 12.45 3.22 -0.93
N GLU A 78 12.72 3.85 0.22
CA GLU A 78 12.95 3.17 1.50
C GLU A 78 11.80 2.25 1.90
N MET A 79 10.55 2.71 1.69
CA MET A 79 9.37 1.89 1.95
C MET A 79 9.31 0.67 1.04
N LEU A 80 9.56 0.83 -0.26
CA LEU A 80 9.55 -0.27 -1.22
C LEU A 80 10.67 -1.29 -0.94
N ASP A 81 11.87 -0.80 -0.62
CA ASP A 81 13.05 -1.60 -0.28
C ASP A 81 12.89 -2.37 1.05
N HIS A 82 12.01 -1.90 1.93
CA HIS A 82 11.61 -2.65 3.13
C HIS A 82 10.49 -3.66 2.83
N GLU A 83 9.42 -3.20 2.18
CA GLU A 83 8.17 -3.94 2.05
C GLU A 83 8.29 -5.14 1.10
N TYR A 84 8.93 -4.96 -0.06
CA TYR A 84 9.00 -6.02 -1.07
C TYR A 84 9.88 -7.20 -0.64
N PRO A 85 11.12 -6.99 -0.13
CA PRO A 85 11.93 -8.10 0.35
C PRO A 85 11.28 -8.83 1.52
N LEU A 86 10.67 -8.11 2.46
CA LEU A 86 9.99 -8.71 3.61
C LEU A 86 8.78 -9.57 3.19
N LEU A 87 8.02 -9.10 2.20
CA LEU A 87 6.91 -9.87 1.62
C LEU A 87 7.42 -11.19 1.02
N ARG A 88 8.49 -11.11 0.22
CA ARG A 88 9.10 -12.29 -0.40
C ARG A 88 9.65 -13.25 0.65
N GLU A 89 10.45 -12.76 1.59
CA GLU A 89 11.01 -13.58 2.68
C GLU A 89 9.93 -14.43 3.37
N ARG A 90 8.75 -13.85 3.61
CA ARG A 90 7.66 -14.52 4.33
C ARG A 90 6.81 -15.45 3.48
N LEU A 91 6.65 -15.17 2.19
CA LEU A 91 5.63 -15.84 1.35
C LEU A 91 6.17 -16.58 0.13
N ASP A 92 7.42 -16.35 -0.27
CA ASP A 92 8.02 -16.96 -1.47
C ASP A 92 7.95 -18.50 -1.41
N ALA A 93 8.33 -19.09 -0.27
CA ALA A 93 8.24 -20.54 -0.06
C ALA A 93 6.81 -21.12 -0.11
N ALA A 94 5.79 -20.33 0.25
CA ALA A 94 4.41 -20.80 0.35
C ALA A 94 3.60 -20.60 -0.95
N ARG A 95 3.92 -19.55 -1.72
CA ARG A 95 3.14 -19.16 -2.91
C ARG A 95 3.93 -18.57 -4.07
N GLY A 96 5.25 -18.42 -3.97
CA GLY A 96 6.09 -17.75 -4.97
C GLY A 96 5.93 -18.30 -6.39
N ASP A 97 5.77 -19.62 -6.55
CA ASP A 97 5.62 -20.26 -7.87
C ASP A 97 4.34 -19.86 -8.64
N ARG A 98 3.33 -19.33 -7.93
CA ARG A 98 2.01 -19.01 -8.51
C ARG A 98 1.63 -17.56 -8.35
N THR A 99 2.51 -16.74 -7.76
CA THR A 99 2.18 -15.39 -7.33
C THR A 99 3.22 -14.40 -7.80
N ARG A 100 2.76 -13.36 -8.49
CA ARG A 100 3.56 -12.17 -8.77
C ARG A 100 3.40 -11.22 -7.59
N PHE A 101 4.46 -11.08 -6.81
CA PHE A 101 4.48 -10.17 -5.69
C PHE A 101 4.52 -8.71 -6.13
N PHE A 102 3.85 -7.83 -5.39
CA PHE A 102 3.98 -6.38 -5.56
C PHE A 102 4.12 -5.68 -4.21
N ALA A 103 4.75 -4.51 -4.22
CA ALA A 103 4.72 -3.56 -3.12
C ALA A 103 4.30 -2.21 -3.69
N PHE A 104 3.37 -1.56 -3.02
CA PHE A 104 2.95 -0.20 -3.32
C PHE A 104 3.29 0.68 -2.12
N ALA A 105 3.88 1.83 -2.39
CA ALA A 105 4.23 2.82 -1.39
C ALA A 105 3.82 4.22 -1.84
N ASP A 106 3.23 5.00 -0.95
CA ASP A 106 3.04 6.42 -1.15
C ASP A 106 3.28 7.25 0.12
N THR A 107 3.54 8.53 -0.11
CA THR A 107 3.68 9.54 0.95
C THR A 107 2.90 10.78 0.53
N ALA A 108 2.09 11.35 1.42
CA ALA A 108 1.43 12.61 1.14
C ALA A 108 1.36 13.50 2.40
N SER A 109 1.38 14.82 2.17
CA SER A 109 1.17 15.82 3.21
C SER A 109 -0.17 16.53 2.99
N ALA A 110 -0.99 16.63 4.02
CA ALA A 110 -2.13 17.55 4.01
C ALA A 110 -1.69 18.94 4.51
N ARG A 111 -2.37 19.97 4.03
CA ARG A 111 -2.23 21.33 4.61
C ARG A 111 -2.68 21.27 6.07
N SER A 112 -1.94 21.91 6.96
CA SER A 112 -2.34 22.08 8.36
C SER A 112 -3.69 22.80 8.44
N PHE A 113 -4.54 22.38 9.39
CA PHE A 113 -5.82 23.04 9.67
C PHE A 113 -5.64 24.48 10.17
N ALA A 114 -4.47 24.80 10.73
CA ALA A 114 -4.03 26.18 10.93
C ALA A 114 -3.47 26.72 9.60
N GLY A 115 -4.27 27.55 8.94
CA GLY A 115 -3.83 28.35 7.79
C GLY A 115 -2.68 29.28 8.16
N GLY A 116 -1.86 29.60 7.16
CA GLY A 116 -0.92 30.73 7.26
C GLY A 116 -1.62 32.07 7.22
#